data_AF-A0A670Y083-F1
#
_entry.id   AF-A0A670Y083-F1
#
_cell.length_a   1.000
_cell.length_b   1.000
_cell.length_c   1.000
_cell.angle_alpha   90.00
_cell.angle_beta   90.00
_cell.angle_gamma   90.00
#
_symmetry.space_group_name_H-M   'P 1'
#
loop_
_entity.id
_entity.type
_entity.pdbx_description
1 polymer ?
#
loop_
_entity_poly.entity_id
_entity_poly.type
_entity_poly.pdbx_seq_one_letter_code
_entity_poly.pdbx_strand_id
1 'polypeptide(L)'
;VLSEVLDSNEESGFLILSIVISGHFFISRGKEVLEGFSLIGASQWLKVVQKADCMLVGSKLKSKHRMFRIQFTGDSKTEAEEHCHNCMQKLAEYIPIQVTDAIRQELQDSHSLLLTDESQLKDTEQNVPLQDIVVNVSPTHGTTSVAELAQCVLIPDNQLPLAYQKSTWSTEDLSSFIRLCLLDQHFPAFVEDVEKELKKIIDG
;
A
#
# COMPACT_ATOMS: atom_id res chain seq x y z
N VAL A 1 3.39 8.46 -29.36
CA VAL A 1 2.60 7.61 -28.43
C VAL A 1 1.24 8.24 -28.32
N LEU A 2 0.18 7.57 -28.77
CA LEU A 2 -1.18 8.06 -28.57
C LEU A 2 -1.57 7.76 -27.11
N SER A 3 -1.78 8.79 -26.31
CA SER A 3 -2.38 8.66 -24.99
C SER A 3 -3.87 8.91 -25.12
N GLU A 4 -4.69 7.92 -24.78
CA GLU A 4 -6.12 8.11 -24.61
C GLU A 4 -6.35 8.89 -23.31
N VAL A 5 -7.06 10.01 -23.41
CA VAL A 5 -7.35 10.89 -22.27
C VAL A 5 -8.85 10.84 -22.03
N LEU A 6 -9.22 10.55 -20.78
CA LEU A 6 -10.59 10.45 -20.33
C LEU A 6 -10.81 11.53 -19.27
N ASP A 7 -11.74 12.43 -19.52
CA ASP A 7 -12.04 13.55 -18.60
C ASP A 7 -13.39 13.36 -17.91
N SER A 8 -13.49 13.85 -16.68
CA SER A 8 -14.75 13.93 -15.93
C SER A 8 -15.52 15.17 -16.36
N ASN A 9 -16.78 15.00 -16.76
CA ASN A 9 -17.69 16.12 -17.05
C ASN A 9 -19.15 15.65 -16.93
N GLU A 10 -20.09 16.59 -17.06
CA GLU A 10 -21.53 16.29 -16.93
C GLU A 10 -22.07 15.41 -18.07
N GLU A 11 -21.48 15.44 -19.26
CA GLU A 11 -21.94 14.69 -20.44
C GLU A 11 -21.47 13.23 -20.43
N SER A 12 -20.20 12.98 -20.12
CA SER A 12 -19.60 11.63 -20.09
C SER A 12 -19.63 10.99 -18.71
N GLY A 13 -19.97 11.75 -17.67
CA GLY A 13 -19.95 11.31 -16.28
C GLY A 13 -18.56 11.45 -15.63
N PHE A 14 -18.56 11.29 -14.31
CA PHE A 14 -17.38 11.46 -13.47
C PHE A 14 -16.58 10.17 -13.34
N LEU A 15 -15.26 10.28 -13.41
CA LEU A 15 -14.32 9.22 -13.08
C LEU A 15 -14.21 9.10 -11.56
N ILE A 16 -14.36 7.87 -11.07
CA ILE A 16 -14.28 7.56 -9.64
C ILE A 16 -13.19 6.52 -9.45
N LEU A 17 -12.25 6.83 -8.56
CA LEU A 17 -11.27 5.88 -8.06
C LEU A 17 -11.80 5.29 -6.75
N SER A 18 -11.77 3.96 -6.63
CA SER A 18 -12.21 3.26 -5.42
C SER A 18 -11.19 2.23 -4.98
N ILE A 19 -10.88 2.24 -3.68
CA ILE A 19 -10.09 1.21 -3.01
C ILE A 19 -10.98 0.60 -1.95
N VAL A 20 -11.37 -0.66 -2.15
CA VAL A 20 -12.21 -1.39 -1.18
C VAL A 20 -11.33 -2.05 -0.12
N ILE A 21 -11.91 -2.32 1.05
CA ILE A 21 -11.21 -2.89 2.21
C ILE A 21 -10.63 -4.28 1.91
N SER A 22 -11.24 -5.03 0.99
CA SER A 22 -10.69 -6.30 0.49
C SER A 22 -9.43 -6.14 -0.38
N GLY A 23 -8.93 -4.91 -0.53
CA GLY A 23 -7.71 -4.62 -1.28
C GLY A 23 -7.89 -4.67 -2.79
N HIS A 24 -9.08 -4.34 -3.31
CA HIS A 24 -9.26 -4.13 -4.76
C HIS A 24 -9.26 -2.65 -5.11
N PHE A 25 -8.59 -2.34 -6.22
CA PHE A 25 -8.50 -1.02 -6.82
C PHE A 25 -9.35 -0.98 -8.08
N PHE A 26 -10.13 0.09 -8.24
CA PHE A 26 -10.96 0.33 -9.41
C PHE A 26 -10.88 1.77 -9.87
N ILE A 27 -10.93 1.97 -11.19
CA ILE A 27 -11.33 3.24 -11.81
C ILE A 27 -12.59 2.96 -12.62
N SER A 28 -13.65 3.70 -12.36
CA SER A 28 -14.93 3.55 -13.05
C SER A 28 -15.50 4.87 -13.53
N ARG A 29 -16.42 4.78 -14.49
CA ARG A 29 -17.23 5.89 -15.00
C ARG A 29 -18.67 5.40 -15.11
N GLY A 30 -19.53 5.86 -14.20
CA GLY A 30 -20.89 5.34 -14.10
C GLY A 30 -20.91 3.83 -13.85
N LYS A 31 -21.39 3.05 -14.83
CA LYS A 31 -21.45 1.57 -14.76
C LYS A 31 -20.26 0.87 -15.41
N GLU A 32 -19.37 1.62 -16.07
CA GLU A 32 -18.22 1.07 -16.77
C GLU A 32 -16.99 1.04 -15.85
N VAL A 33 -16.28 -0.09 -15.83
CA VAL A 33 -15.00 -0.24 -15.13
C VAL A 33 -13.89 -0.10 -16.15
N LEU A 34 -13.06 0.92 -16.00
CA LEU A 34 -11.95 1.25 -16.90
C LEU A 34 -10.67 0.51 -16.50
N GLU A 35 -10.42 0.42 -15.19
CA GLU A 35 -9.31 -0.32 -14.60
C GLU A 35 -9.80 -1.07 -13.36
N GLY A 36 -9.29 -2.28 -13.15
CA GLY A 36 -9.64 -3.10 -12.00
C GLY A 36 -8.60 -4.17 -11.72
N PHE A 37 -8.05 -4.18 -10.51
CA PHE A 37 -7.10 -5.20 -10.08
C PHE A 37 -7.03 -5.34 -8.56
N SER A 38 -6.49 -6.47 -8.08
CA SER A 38 -6.18 -6.65 -6.66
C SER A 38 -4.84 -5.99 -6.32
N LEU A 39 -4.80 -5.29 -5.19
CA LEU A 39 -3.60 -4.75 -4.57
C LEU A 39 -2.88 -5.81 -3.72
N ILE A 40 -3.54 -6.92 -3.40
CA ILE A 40 -2.96 -8.00 -2.60
C ILE A 40 -1.82 -8.63 -3.39
N GLY A 41 -0.62 -8.53 -2.85
CA GLY A 41 0.61 -9.01 -3.50
C GLY A 41 1.03 -8.23 -4.74
N ALA A 42 0.48 -7.01 -4.93
CA ALA A 42 0.76 -6.24 -6.13
C ALA A 42 2.16 -5.62 -6.18
N SER A 43 2.90 -5.60 -5.07
CA SER A 43 4.24 -4.99 -4.98
C SER A 43 5.26 -5.53 -5.99
N GLN A 44 5.09 -6.76 -6.47
CA GLN A 44 5.99 -7.41 -7.43
C GLN A 44 5.80 -6.90 -8.86
N TRP A 45 4.60 -6.41 -9.19
CA TRP A 45 4.22 -6.09 -10.56
C TRP A 45 3.62 -4.70 -10.74
N LEU A 46 3.25 -4.01 -9.66
CA LEU A 46 2.64 -2.69 -9.65
C LEU A 46 3.59 -1.68 -8.98
N LYS A 47 3.82 -0.56 -9.65
CA LYS A 47 4.54 0.59 -9.11
C LYS A 47 3.64 1.81 -9.20
N VAL A 48 3.60 2.58 -8.13
CA VAL A 48 2.80 3.81 -8.05
C VAL A 48 3.72 4.94 -7.60
N VAL A 49 3.68 6.05 -8.31
CA VAL A 49 4.45 7.25 -8.02
C VAL A 49 3.51 8.45 -7.99
N GLN A 50 3.67 9.30 -6.98
CA GLN A 50 2.95 10.56 -6.85
C GLN A 50 3.79 11.72 -7.36
N LYS A 51 3.15 12.69 -8.01
CA LYS A 51 3.70 14.02 -8.27
C LYS A 51 2.58 15.06 -8.21
N ALA A 52 2.60 15.91 -7.17
CA ALA A 52 1.55 16.90 -6.91
C ALA A 52 0.15 16.24 -6.85
N ASP A 53 -0.79 16.71 -7.66
CA ASP A 53 -2.18 16.23 -7.80
C ASP A 53 -2.30 15.00 -8.74
N CYS A 54 -1.17 14.44 -9.18
CA CYS A 54 -1.14 13.34 -10.13
C CYS A 54 -0.55 12.06 -9.52
N MET A 55 -1.16 10.93 -9.87
CA MET A 55 -0.66 9.60 -9.59
C MET A 55 -0.36 8.86 -10.90
N LEU A 56 0.87 8.33 -11.04
CA LEU A 56 1.26 7.47 -12.15
C LEU A 56 1.27 6.02 -11.67
N VAL A 57 0.51 5.18 -12.36
CA VAL A 57 0.42 3.75 -12.08
C VAL A 57 1.08 3.00 -13.22
N GLY A 58 2.11 2.21 -12.91
CA GLY A 58 2.80 1.36 -13.85
C GLY A 58 2.69 -0.11 -13.44
N SER A 59 2.20 -0.95 -14.33
CA SER A 59 2.13 -2.40 -14.12
C SER A 59 2.98 -3.17 -15.12
N LYS A 60 3.58 -4.27 -14.66
CA LYS A 60 4.38 -5.22 -15.45
C LYS A 60 3.83 -6.62 -15.28
N LEU A 61 3.00 -7.08 -16.20
CA LEU A 61 2.42 -8.42 -16.17
C LEU A 61 2.87 -9.23 -17.39
N LYS A 62 3.55 -10.37 -17.17
CA LYS A 62 3.92 -11.35 -18.20
C LYS A 62 4.35 -10.71 -19.53
N SER A 63 5.40 -9.87 -19.44
CA SER A 63 6.03 -9.08 -20.53
C SER A 63 5.24 -7.91 -21.13
N LYS A 64 4.04 -7.60 -20.63
CA LYS A 64 3.30 -6.38 -20.99
C LYS A 64 3.50 -5.32 -19.92
N HIS A 65 3.86 -4.12 -20.37
CA HIS A 65 3.90 -2.93 -19.55
C HIS A 65 2.65 -2.09 -19.84
N ARG A 66 1.90 -1.74 -18.80
CA ARG A 66 0.79 -0.79 -18.90
C ARG A 66 1.08 0.36 -17.96
N MET A 67 0.94 1.58 -18.47
CA MET A 67 1.04 2.78 -17.65
C MET A 67 -0.20 3.64 -17.88
N PHE A 68 -0.76 4.16 -16.81
CA PHE A 68 -1.81 5.16 -16.88
C PHE A 68 -1.60 6.20 -15.78
N ARG A 69 -2.06 7.42 -16.04
CA ARG A 69 -1.94 8.55 -15.13
C ARG A 69 -3.34 8.96 -14.70
N ILE A 70 -3.48 9.22 -13.41
CA ILE A 70 -4.68 9.80 -12.81
C ILE A 70 -4.32 11.21 -12.35
N GLN A 71 -5.17 12.17 -12.65
CA GLN A 71 -5.11 13.51 -12.08
C GLN A 71 -6.33 13.69 -11.19
N PHE A 72 -6.09 14.05 -9.93
CA PHE A 72 -7.15 14.28 -8.96
C PHE A 72 -7.74 15.67 -9.17
N THR A 73 -9.02 15.80 -8.90
CA THR A 73 -9.76 17.07 -8.98
C THR A 73 -10.11 17.55 -7.58
N GLY A 74 -10.24 18.87 -7.42
CA GLY A 74 -10.72 19.54 -6.21
C GLY A 74 -11.14 20.96 -6.57
N ASP A 75 -11.83 21.66 -5.67
CA ASP A 75 -12.24 23.06 -5.84
C ASP A 75 -11.03 24.00 -5.89
N SER A 76 -9.88 23.53 -5.39
CA SER A 76 -8.59 24.21 -5.47
C SER A 76 -7.46 23.24 -5.82
N LYS A 77 -6.32 23.80 -6.26
CA LYS A 77 -5.10 23.01 -6.52
C LYS A 77 -4.62 22.27 -5.26
N THR A 78 -4.68 22.94 -4.11
CA THR A 78 -4.28 22.37 -2.82
C THR A 78 -5.18 21.20 -2.42
N GLU A 79 -6.49 21.30 -2.67
CA GLU A 79 -7.42 20.22 -2.40
C GLU A 79 -7.23 19.03 -3.35
N ALA A 80 -6.94 19.27 -4.63
CA ALA A 80 -6.59 18.21 -5.57
C ALA A 80 -5.31 17.45 -5.15
N GLU A 81 -4.30 18.18 -4.68
CA GLU A 81 -3.07 17.59 -4.11
C GLU A 81 -3.37 16.79 -2.83
N GLU A 82 -4.26 17.28 -1.96
CA GLU A 82 -4.71 16.59 -0.75
C GLU A 82 -5.47 15.29 -1.09
N HIS A 83 -6.40 15.32 -2.04
CA HIS A 83 -7.10 14.13 -2.52
C HIS A 83 -6.11 13.08 -3.04
N CYS A 84 -5.10 13.51 -3.81
CA CYS A 84 -4.06 12.63 -4.28
C CYS A 84 -3.26 12.03 -3.10
N HIS A 85 -2.82 12.86 -2.15
CA HIS A 85 -2.07 12.42 -0.97
C HIS A 85 -2.86 11.41 -0.13
N ASN A 86 -4.13 11.68 0.15
CA ASN A 86 -5.01 10.78 0.90
C ASN A 86 -5.18 9.43 0.18
N CYS A 87 -5.31 9.44 -1.15
CA CYS A 87 -5.34 8.21 -1.94
C CYS A 87 -4.02 7.43 -1.84
N MET A 88 -2.88 8.12 -1.89
CA MET A 88 -1.56 7.50 -1.72
C MET A 88 -1.43 6.86 -0.33
N GLN A 89 -1.83 7.56 0.73
CA GLN A 89 -1.83 6.99 2.09
C GLN A 89 -2.66 5.70 2.18
N LYS A 90 -3.83 5.65 1.52
CA LYS A 90 -4.66 4.44 1.47
C LYS A 90 -4.03 3.30 0.67
N LEU A 91 -3.37 3.61 -0.44
CA LEU A 91 -2.63 2.60 -1.21
C LEU A 91 -1.44 2.04 -0.43
N ALA A 92 -0.81 2.84 0.45
CA ALA A 92 0.37 2.45 1.22
C ALA A 92 0.06 1.31 2.21
N GLU A 93 -1.22 1.11 2.55
CA GLU A 93 -1.68 0.00 3.38
C GLU A 93 -1.52 -1.38 2.67
N TYR A 94 -1.39 -1.40 1.34
CA TYR A 94 -1.34 -2.62 0.53
C TYR A 94 -0.04 -2.81 -0.25
N ILE A 95 0.57 -1.72 -0.73
CA ILE A 95 1.79 -1.75 -1.54
C ILE A 95 2.79 -0.70 -1.04
N PRO A 96 4.10 -0.96 -1.11
CA PRO A 96 5.11 0.04 -0.81
C PRO A 96 5.06 1.16 -1.86
N ILE A 97 4.84 2.38 -1.41
CA ILE A 97 4.73 3.56 -2.27
C ILE A 97 6.04 4.32 -2.28
N GLN A 98 6.48 4.71 -3.48
CA GLN A 98 7.59 5.65 -3.62
C GLN A 98 7.02 7.07 -3.65
N VAL A 99 7.10 7.76 -2.51
CA VAL A 99 6.85 9.20 -2.46
C VAL A 99 8.08 9.87 -3.07
N THR A 100 7.95 10.40 -4.28
CA THR A 100 9.00 11.24 -4.86
C THR A 100 8.81 12.66 -4.33
N ASP A 101 9.27 12.88 -3.09
CA ASP A 101 9.60 14.23 -2.67
C ASP A 101 10.82 14.65 -3.48
N ALA A 102 10.56 15.46 -4.51
CA ALA A 102 11.52 16.22 -5.29
C ALA A 102 12.86 15.53 -5.59
N ILE A 103 13.03 15.11 -6.85
CA ILE A 103 14.33 15.22 -7.52
C ILE A 103 14.78 16.68 -7.38
N ARG A 104 15.56 16.97 -6.34
CA ARG A 104 16.23 18.25 -6.12
C ARG A 104 17.74 18.10 -5.88
N GLN A 105 18.29 16.89 -6.01
CA GLN A 105 19.72 16.67 -5.77
C GLN A 105 20.37 15.68 -6.75
N GLU A 106 19.92 15.65 -7.99
CA GLU A 106 20.62 14.93 -9.06
C GLU A 106 20.67 15.79 -10.33
N LEU A 107 21.29 16.97 -10.22
CA LEU A 107 21.64 17.82 -11.37
C LEU A 107 22.78 18.83 -11.09
N GLN A 108 23.62 18.62 -10.06
CA GLN A 108 24.77 19.51 -9.78
C GLN A 108 26.13 18.83 -9.55
N ASP A 109 26.31 17.54 -9.83
CA ASP A 109 27.64 16.91 -9.71
C ASP A 109 28.17 16.26 -11.01
N SER A 110 27.83 16.88 -12.13
CA SER A 110 28.57 16.69 -13.37
C SER A 110 28.96 18.07 -13.90
N HIS A 111 30.27 18.27 -13.98
CA HIS A 111 31.02 19.47 -14.40
C HIS A 111 31.55 20.35 -13.26
N SER A 112 32.70 19.98 -12.70
CA SER A 112 33.90 20.82 -12.63
C SER A 112 35.11 20.01 -12.12
N LEU A 113 35.83 19.37 -13.05
CA LEU A 113 37.24 19.07 -12.85
C LEU A 113 37.99 20.41 -12.81
N LEU A 114 38.78 20.65 -11.75
CA LEU A 114 40.16 21.18 -11.77
C LEU A 114 40.52 21.97 -10.50
N LEU A 115 41.60 21.52 -9.87
CA LEU A 115 42.70 22.31 -9.28
C LEU A 115 42.66 22.73 -7.78
N THR A 116 43.56 22.06 -7.04
CA THR A 116 44.58 22.59 -6.09
C THR A 116 44.15 23.25 -4.78
N ASP A 117 44.49 22.59 -3.66
CA ASP A 117 45.63 22.90 -2.76
C ASP A 117 45.28 22.84 -1.25
N GLU A 118 46.30 22.47 -0.48
CA GLU A 118 46.30 22.07 0.93
C GLU A 118 46.00 23.19 1.95
N SER A 119 45.38 22.85 3.11
CA SER A 119 45.95 23.15 4.44
C SER A 119 45.08 22.70 5.63
N GLN A 120 45.59 21.71 6.37
CA GLN A 120 45.73 21.59 7.84
C GLN A 120 44.71 22.15 8.87
N LEU A 121 44.32 21.23 9.76
CA LEU A 121 44.35 21.26 11.24
C LEU A 121 43.14 21.68 12.11
N LYS A 122 42.79 20.72 13.00
CA LYS A 122 42.38 20.80 14.43
C LYS A 122 40.89 20.69 14.81
N ASP A 123 40.48 19.44 15.05
CA ASP A 123 40.18 18.78 16.33
C ASP A 123 39.20 19.37 17.37
N THR A 124 38.50 18.42 18.04
CA THR A 124 37.57 18.51 19.19
C THR A 124 36.14 19.01 18.85
N GLU A 125 35.00 18.37 19.17
CA GLU A 125 34.57 17.58 20.32
C GLU A 125 33.44 16.56 20.00
N GLN A 126 33.48 15.43 20.72
CA GLN A 126 32.37 14.57 21.20
C GLN A 126 31.32 14.03 20.21
N ASN A 127 31.54 12.79 19.75
CA ASN A 127 30.49 11.88 19.29
C ASN A 127 30.23 10.78 20.33
N VAL A 128 29.04 10.81 20.93
CA VAL A 128 28.43 9.67 21.64
C VAL A 128 27.66 8.87 20.58
N PRO A 129 27.86 7.55 20.45
CA PRO A 129 27.17 6.78 19.42
C PRO A 129 25.74 6.49 19.89
N LEU A 130 24.77 7.27 19.40
CA LEU A 130 23.37 6.85 19.40
C LEU A 130 23.21 5.80 18.30
N GLN A 131 23.07 4.56 18.73
CA GLN A 131 22.72 3.44 17.89
C GLN A 131 21.29 3.69 17.38
N ASP A 132 21.17 4.18 16.14
CA ASP A 132 19.92 4.07 15.40
C ASP A 132 19.67 2.59 15.19
N ILE A 133 18.73 2.06 15.98
CA ILE A 133 18.12 0.76 15.76
C ILE A 133 17.40 0.87 14.41
N VAL A 134 18.11 0.47 13.37
CA VAL A 134 17.51 0.10 12.09
C VAL A 134 16.56 -1.05 12.40
N VAL A 135 15.29 -0.71 12.62
CA VAL A 135 14.22 -1.71 12.52
C VAL A 135 14.12 -2.02 11.03
N ASN A 136 14.98 -2.93 10.60
CA ASN A 136 14.91 -3.59 9.31
C ASN A 136 13.64 -4.45 9.35
N VAL A 137 12.48 -3.84 9.13
CA VAL A 137 11.30 -4.62 8.74
C VAL A 137 11.59 -5.09 7.34
N SER A 138 12.17 -6.29 7.25
CA SER A 138 12.31 -7.02 6.00
C SER A 138 10.95 -6.98 5.27
N PRO A 139 10.89 -6.52 4.01
CA PRO A 139 9.66 -6.57 3.24
C PRO A 139 9.34 -8.05 3.02
N THR A 140 8.40 -8.58 3.79
CA THR A 140 7.92 -9.94 3.60
C THR A 140 7.31 -10.04 2.21
N HIS A 141 7.87 -11.00 1.48
CA HIS A 141 7.63 -11.35 0.10
C HIS A 141 6.15 -11.20 -0.30
N GLY A 142 5.87 -10.44 -1.36
CA GLY A 142 4.53 -9.98 -1.74
C GLY A 142 3.59 -11.03 -2.33
N THR A 143 3.59 -12.27 -1.83
CA THR A 143 2.57 -13.28 -2.12
C THR A 143 2.56 -14.26 -0.95
N THR A 144 1.46 -14.32 -0.21
CA THR A 144 1.27 -15.28 0.89
C THR A 144 0.29 -16.35 0.44
N SER A 145 0.70 -17.61 0.51
CA SER A 145 -0.14 -18.77 0.24
C SER A 145 -1.24 -18.92 1.30
N VAL A 146 -2.30 -19.66 0.97
CA VAL A 146 -3.38 -19.95 1.92
C VAL A 146 -2.86 -20.73 3.14
N ALA A 147 -1.87 -21.61 2.93
CA ALA A 147 -1.19 -22.33 4.01
C ALA A 147 -0.41 -21.38 4.95
N GLU A 148 0.33 -20.42 4.39
CA GLU A 148 1.04 -19.42 5.20
C GLU A 148 0.08 -18.51 5.97
N LEU A 149 -1.05 -18.10 5.38
CA LEU A 149 -2.09 -17.35 6.10
C LEU A 149 -2.69 -18.19 7.24
N ALA A 150 -3.00 -19.46 7.00
CA ALA A 150 -3.51 -20.37 8.03
C ALA A 150 -2.50 -20.54 9.18
N GLN A 151 -1.20 -20.65 8.89
CA GLN A 151 -0.14 -20.67 9.90
C GLN A 151 -0.13 -19.38 10.73
N CYS A 152 -0.22 -18.22 10.09
CA CYS A 152 -0.23 -16.94 10.81
C CYS A 152 -1.45 -16.75 11.72
N VAL A 153 -2.61 -17.31 11.38
CA VAL A 153 -3.82 -17.25 12.24
C VAL A 153 -3.67 -18.12 13.49
N LEU A 154 -2.98 -19.26 13.38
CA LEU A 154 -2.79 -20.19 14.51
C LEU A 154 -1.60 -19.81 15.41
N ILE A 155 -0.66 -18.98 14.93
CA ILE A 155 0.53 -18.57 15.67
C ILE A 155 0.29 -17.17 16.29
N PRO A 156 0.29 -17.03 17.62
CA PRO A 156 -0.06 -15.77 18.29
C PRO A 156 0.90 -14.59 18.04
N ASP A 157 2.05 -14.82 17.38
CA ASP A 157 3.15 -13.84 17.26
C ASP A 157 3.52 -13.49 15.80
N ASN A 158 2.74 -13.95 14.80
CA ASN A 158 3.08 -13.73 13.39
C ASN A 158 2.51 -12.43 12.82
N GLN A 159 3.39 -11.71 12.09
CA GLN A 159 3.10 -10.43 11.44
C GLN A 159 2.22 -10.62 10.20
N LEU A 160 0.90 -10.70 10.41
CA LEU A 160 -0.05 -10.53 9.32
C LEU A 160 0.12 -9.13 8.70
N PRO A 161 -0.02 -8.99 7.36
CA PRO A 161 0.04 -7.69 6.71
C PRO A 161 -0.90 -6.68 7.36
N LEU A 162 -0.55 -5.38 7.30
CA LEU A 162 -1.31 -4.28 7.91
C LEU A 162 -2.83 -4.31 7.62
N ALA A 163 -3.22 -4.77 6.44
CA ALA A 163 -4.63 -4.93 6.07
C ALA A 163 -5.43 -5.86 7.02
N TYR A 164 -4.79 -6.85 7.66
CA TYR A 164 -5.42 -7.78 8.61
C TYR A 164 -5.43 -7.25 10.05
N GLN A 165 -4.72 -6.16 10.33
CA GLN A 165 -4.62 -5.59 11.69
C GLN A 165 -5.80 -4.65 12.02
N LYS A 166 -6.64 -4.32 11.03
CA LYS A 166 -7.78 -3.43 11.20
C LYS A 166 -9.08 -4.23 11.28
N SER A 167 -9.78 -4.11 12.41
CA SER A 167 -11.16 -4.58 12.52
C SER A 167 -12.10 -3.59 11.85
N THR A 168 -13.05 -4.09 11.06
CA THR A 168 -14.17 -3.29 10.52
C THR A 168 -15.33 -3.18 11.50
N TRP A 169 -15.30 -3.93 12.60
CA TRP A 169 -16.38 -3.97 13.58
C TRP A 169 -16.25 -2.83 14.58
N SER A 170 -17.37 -2.16 14.89
CA SER A 170 -17.42 -1.28 16.04
C SER A 170 -17.32 -2.09 17.34
N THR A 171 -16.90 -1.45 18.43
CA THR A 171 -16.82 -2.10 19.76
C THR A 171 -18.19 -2.66 20.20
N GLU A 172 -19.28 -1.98 19.84
CA GLU A 172 -20.65 -2.35 20.20
C GLU A 172 -21.14 -3.57 19.40
N ASP A 173 -20.90 -3.59 18.09
CA ASP A 173 -21.23 -4.74 17.25
C ASP A 173 -20.44 -5.98 17.66
N LEU A 174 -19.14 -5.80 17.94
CA LEU A 174 -18.27 -6.88 18.37
C LEU A 174 -18.75 -7.48 19.69
N SER A 175 -19.08 -6.63 20.67
CA SER A 175 -19.62 -7.05 21.96
C SER A 175 -20.92 -7.86 21.81
N SER A 176 -21.82 -7.40 20.93
CA SER A 176 -23.08 -8.08 20.66
C SER A 176 -22.88 -9.44 19.99
N PHE A 177 -21.94 -9.54 19.05
CA PHE A 177 -21.60 -10.80 18.40
C PHE A 177 -20.96 -11.80 19.36
N ILE A 178 -20.01 -11.36 20.19
CA ILE A 178 -19.39 -12.23 21.21
C ILE A 178 -20.45 -12.79 22.18
N ARG A 179 -21.41 -11.96 22.62
CA ARG A 179 -22.52 -12.43 23.46
C ARG A 179 -23.34 -13.51 22.77
N LEU A 180 -23.62 -13.35 21.47
CA LEU A 180 -24.34 -14.35 20.68
C LEU A 180 -23.56 -15.68 20.62
N CYS A 181 -22.25 -15.63 20.35
CA CYS A 181 -21.38 -16.80 20.35
C CYS A 181 -21.39 -17.52 21.71
N LEU A 182 -21.36 -16.78 22.81
CA LEU A 182 -21.38 -17.36 24.17
C LEU A 182 -22.74 -17.97 24.56
N LEU A 183 -23.83 -17.54 23.92
CA LEU A 183 -25.18 -18.08 24.15
C LEU A 183 -25.44 -19.34 23.31
N ASP A 184 -24.65 -19.58 22.26
CA ASP A 184 -24.74 -20.80 21.47
C ASP A 184 -23.88 -21.92 22.06
N GLN A 185 -24.55 -22.96 22.57
CA GLN A 185 -23.89 -24.13 23.14
C GLN A 185 -22.99 -24.89 22.15
N HIS A 186 -23.17 -24.72 20.84
CA HIS A 186 -22.36 -25.39 19.82
C HIS A 186 -21.11 -24.59 19.42
N PHE A 187 -21.03 -23.31 19.82
CA PHE A 187 -19.93 -22.44 19.44
C PHE A 187 -18.55 -23.00 19.81
N PRO A 188 -18.32 -23.58 21.01
CA PRO A 188 -17.02 -24.18 21.33
C PRO A 188 -16.60 -25.28 20.36
N ALA A 189 -17.52 -26.19 20.00
CA ALA A 189 -17.24 -27.27 19.05
C ALA A 189 -16.97 -26.73 17.64
N PHE A 190 -17.72 -25.70 17.21
CA PHE A 190 -17.46 -25.01 15.94
C PHE A 190 -16.04 -24.41 15.89
N VAL A 191 -15.58 -23.76 16.97
CA VAL A 191 -14.22 -23.20 17.03
C VAL A 191 -13.17 -24.28 16.89
N GLU A 192 -13.35 -25.42 17.57
CA GLU A 192 -12.45 -26.60 17.43
C GLU A 192 -12.41 -27.13 15.99
N ASP A 193 -13.57 -27.22 15.32
CA ASP A 193 -13.65 -27.64 13.93
C ASP A 193 -12.95 -26.66 12.98
N VAL A 194 -13.09 -25.34 13.20
CA VAL A 194 -12.37 -24.31 12.42
C VAL A 194 -10.86 -24.46 12.58
N GLU A 195 -10.37 -24.62 13.81
CA GLU A 195 -8.93 -24.84 14.05
C GLU A 195 -8.43 -26.12 13.36
N LYS A 196 -9.23 -27.18 13.34
CA LYS A 196 -8.88 -28.44 12.68
C LYS A 196 -8.79 -28.29 11.16
N GLU A 197 -9.72 -27.57 10.54
CA GLU A 197 -9.66 -27.27 9.11
C GLU A 197 -8.47 -26.37 8.77
N LEU A 198 -8.16 -25.37 9.59
CA LEU A 198 -6.96 -24.54 9.41
C LEU A 198 -5.67 -25.38 9.46
N LYS A 199 -5.56 -26.34 10.39
CA LYS A 199 -4.41 -27.26 10.45
C LYS A 199 -4.29 -28.14 9.20
N LYS A 200 -5.40 -28.64 8.66
CA LYS A 200 -5.39 -29.42 7.39
C LYS A 200 -4.87 -28.62 6.20
N ILE A 201 -5.18 -27.33 6.15
CA ILE A 201 -4.69 -26.43 5.09
C ILE A 201 -3.16 -26.26 5.17
N ILE A 202 -2.59 -26.38 6.37
CA ILE A 202 -1.15 -26.28 6.61
C ILE A 202 -0.43 -27.59 6.26
N ASP A 203 -1.05 -28.72 6.60
CA ASP A 203 -0.49 -30.06 6.41
C ASP A 203 -0.75 -30.64 4.99
N GLY A 204 -1.53 -29.94 4.17
CA GLY A 204 -2.06 -30.38 2.87
C GLY A 204 -1.15 -30.17 1.66
#